data_AF-A0A9D5R9E2-F1
#
_entry.id   AF-A0A9D5R9E2-F1
#
_cell.length_a   1.000
_cell.length_b   1.000
_cell.length_c   1.000
_cell.angle_alpha   90.00
_cell.angle_beta   90.00
_cell.angle_gamma   90.00
#
_symmetry.space_group_name_H-M   'P 1'
#
loop_
_entity.id
_entity.type
_entity.pdbx_description
1 polymer ?
#
loop_
_entity_poly.entity_id
_entity_poly.type
_entity_poly.pdbx_seq_one_letter_code
_entity_poly.pdbx_strand_id
1 'polypeptide(L)'
;MKYMTVREAARKWGVTEQLVQEYCAQGRIEGANKTNKTWEIPEGTEKPGSVQKVEAAVPLQNKQRAVHYPGLMPLMNTSFEPGHCMEYITQMEEGQKKEIALAEYHYFSGQAEKASMETELYLTAEDTDIRLSACWIYAYANLSLGHIHKARYALSEVKSILAADAKTLPEVKAAQAFVAAAAAVLLHLPLPDGLPPVRDYLSLLPPGVQMFALYVQAHYTYLQEDYGRSLGIVETALVLQAEDYPIPAIYLHLVAVMDYMGLKQPKQAQEHLLAAWDLARPDDLIEGFGEHHGLLGGMLEAVIKKDWPEDFKRIIAITYRFSAGWRKIHNSVTGHDVADNLTTTEFAAAMLAARGWTNQEIGNHMNISPNTVKRYISTALQKLNISHRQDLKKYMLR
;
A
#
# COMPACT_ATOMS: atom_id res chain seq x y z
N MET A 1 -35.25 -19.88 -58.97
CA MET A 1 -35.29 -20.10 -57.52
C MET A 1 -36.64 -19.65 -57.00
N LYS A 2 -37.25 -20.37 -56.06
CA LYS A 2 -38.46 -19.89 -55.37
C LYS A 2 -38.05 -18.97 -54.22
N TYR A 3 -38.83 -17.93 -53.98
CA TYR A 3 -38.60 -16.95 -52.92
C TYR A 3 -39.81 -16.92 -52.00
N MET A 4 -39.55 -16.69 -50.71
CA MET A 4 -40.54 -16.41 -49.69
C MET A 4 -40.47 -14.94 -49.27
N THR A 5 -41.60 -14.41 -48.84
CA THR A 5 -41.71 -13.04 -48.32
C THR A 5 -41.13 -12.93 -46.92
N VAL A 6 -40.80 -11.69 -46.50
CA VAL A 6 -40.42 -11.35 -45.11
C VAL A 6 -41.41 -11.92 -44.09
N ARG A 7 -42.72 -11.86 -44.38
CA ARG A 7 -43.78 -12.34 -43.50
C ARG A 7 -43.78 -13.86 -43.36
N GLU A 8 -43.54 -14.58 -44.44
CA GLU A 8 -43.42 -16.04 -44.42
C GLU A 8 -42.16 -16.49 -43.69
N ALA A 9 -41.04 -15.81 -43.90
CA ALA A 9 -39.79 -16.05 -43.19
C ALA A 9 -39.93 -15.76 -41.68
N ALA A 10 -40.59 -14.66 -41.30
CA ALA A 10 -40.87 -14.31 -39.90
C ALA A 10 -41.69 -15.39 -39.20
N ARG A 11 -42.73 -15.91 -39.86
CA ARG A 11 -43.54 -17.02 -39.35
C ARG A 11 -42.73 -18.32 -39.23
N LYS A 12 -41.91 -18.63 -40.24
CA LYS A 12 -41.06 -19.83 -40.26
C LYS A 12 -40.00 -19.82 -39.14
N TRP A 13 -39.45 -18.66 -38.82
CA TRP A 13 -38.33 -18.51 -37.86
C TRP A 13 -38.75 -18.08 -36.45
N GLY A 14 -40.05 -17.86 -36.22
CA GLY A 14 -40.60 -17.42 -34.94
C GLY A 14 -40.07 -16.05 -34.49
N VAL A 15 -39.94 -15.10 -35.42
CA VAL A 15 -39.43 -13.73 -35.16
C VAL A 15 -40.34 -12.67 -35.76
N THR A 16 -40.11 -11.40 -35.43
CA THR A 16 -40.84 -10.27 -36.01
C THR A 16 -40.39 -10.00 -37.45
N GLU A 17 -41.28 -9.48 -38.28
CA GLU A 17 -40.96 -9.07 -39.66
C GLU A 17 -39.83 -8.02 -39.69
N GLN A 18 -39.77 -7.14 -38.70
CA GLN A 18 -38.71 -6.13 -38.56
C GLN A 18 -37.32 -6.77 -38.42
N LEU A 19 -37.20 -7.82 -37.59
CA LEU A 19 -35.92 -8.52 -37.40
C LEU A 19 -35.49 -9.26 -38.68
N VAL A 20 -36.44 -9.78 -39.46
CA VAL A 20 -36.16 -10.37 -40.78
C VAL A 20 -35.67 -9.31 -41.77
N GLN A 21 -36.27 -8.12 -41.78
CA GLN A 21 -35.81 -7.02 -42.61
C GLN A 21 -34.39 -6.55 -42.22
N GLU A 22 -34.07 -6.54 -40.93
CA GLU A 22 -32.71 -6.25 -40.43
C GLU A 22 -31.70 -7.30 -40.91
N TYR A 23 -32.04 -8.60 -40.85
CA TYR A 23 -31.16 -9.64 -41.39
C TYR A 23 -30.89 -9.48 -42.89
N CYS A 24 -31.91 -9.12 -43.67
CA CYS A 24 -31.74 -8.86 -45.10
C CYS A 24 -30.89 -7.60 -45.34
N ALA A 25 -31.15 -6.51 -44.60
CA ALA A 25 -30.40 -5.26 -44.72
C ALA A 25 -28.93 -5.39 -44.30
N GLN A 26 -28.63 -6.27 -43.33
CA GLN A 26 -27.28 -6.58 -42.88
C GLN A 26 -26.55 -7.60 -43.78
N GLY A 27 -27.19 -8.05 -44.88
CA GLY A 27 -26.60 -9.04 -45.80
C GLY A 27 -26.45 -10.44 -45.20
N ARG A 28 -27.18 -10.76 -44.13
CA ARG A 28 -27.05 -12.02 -43.37
C ARG A 28 -27.80 -13.19 -43.98
N ILE A 29 -28.57 -12.93 -45.03
CA ILE A 29 -29.32 -13.91 -45.79
C ILE A 29 -28.76 -13.92 -47.20
N GLU A 30 -27.97 -14.93 -47.51
CA GLU A 30 -27.36 -15.08 -48.82
C GLU A 30 -28.45 -15.26 -49.90
N GLY A 31 -28.37 -14.46 -50.97
CA GLY A 31 -29.36 -14.45 -52.05
C GLY A 31 -30.65 -13.67 -51.76
N ALA A 32 -30.76 -12.98 -50.61
CA ALA A 32 -31.85 -12.04 -50.38
C ALA A 32 -31.70 -10.79 -51.27
N ASN A 33 -32.74 -10.48 -52.04
CA ASN A 33 -32.76 -9.32 -52.92
C ASN A 33 -33.93 -8.41 -52.59
N LYS A 34 -33.75 -7.10 -52.80
CA LYS A 34 -34.78 -6.09 -52.57
C LYS A 34 -35.40 -5.67 -53.89
N THR A 35 -36.62 -6.14 -54.14
CA THR A 35 -37.39 -5.84 -55.36
C THR A 35 -38.62 -5.03 -54.97
N ASN A 36 -38.85 -3.85 -55.58
CA ASN A 36 -40.02 -2.99 -55.32
C ASN A 36 -40.32 -2.69 -53.83
N LYS A 37 -39.28 -2.38 -53.05
CA LYS A 37 -39.34 -2.10 -51.59
C LYS A 37 -39.65 -3.30 -50.68
N THR A 38 -39.84 -4.49 -51.23
CA THR A 38 -39.98 -5.74 -50.47
C THR A 38 -38.74 -6.62 -50.59
N TRP A 39 -38.38 -7.34 -49.53
CA TRP A 39 -37.30 -8.33 -49.58
C TRP A 39 -37.83 -9.67 -50.05
N GLU A 40 -37.15 -10.26 -51.02
CA GLU A 40 -37.35 -11.61 -51.53
C GLU A 40 -36.26 -12.50 -50.94
N ILE A 41 -36.65 -13.49 -50.14
CA ILE A 41 -35.74 -14.38 -49.42
C ILE A 41 -35.79 -15.75 -50.08
N PRO A 42 -34.66 -16.38 -50.47
CA PRO A 42 -34.68 -17.72 -51.07
C PRO A 42 -35.42 -18.75 -50.20
N GLU A 43 -36.27 -19.55 -50.82
CA GLU A 43 -37.01 -20.61 -50.13
C GLU A 43 -36.04 -21.72 -49.71
N GLY A 44 -35.89 -21.95 -48.40
CA GLY A 44 -34.95 -22.92 -47.84
C GLY A 44 -33.90 -22.31 -46.90
N THR A 45 -33.76 -20.98 -46.85
CA THR A 45 -32.85 -20.32 -45.91
C THR A 45 -33.22 -20.65 -44.45
N GLU A 46 -32.21 -21.07 -43.67
CA GLU A 46 -32.30 -21.22 -42.22
C GLU A 46 -32.21 -19.88 -41.50
N LYS A 47 -32.72 -19.81 -40.27
CA LYS A 47 -32.70 -18.57 -39.47
C LYS A 47 -31.25 -18.16 -39.19
N PRO A 48 -30.83 -16.93 -39.51
CA PRO A 48 -29.51 -16.43 -39.11
C PRO A 48 -29.35 -16.48 -37.57
N GLY A 49 -28.25 -17.07 -37.07
CA GLY A 49 -28.00 -17.25 -35.63
C GLY A 49 -28.01 -15.92 -34.85
N SER A 50 -28.42 -15.93 -33.57
CA SER A 50 -28.43 -14.70 -32.76
C SER A 50 -27.01 -14.16 -32.59
N VAL A 51 -26.76 -12.95 -33.11
CA VAL A 51 -25.57 -12.18 -32.72
C VAL A 51 -25.94 -11.59 -31.35
N GLN A 52 -25.53 -12.25 -30.27
CA GLN A 52 -25.16 -11.49 -29.08
C GLN A 52 -24.20 -10.41 -29.58
N LYS A 53 -24.39 -9.15 -29.18
CA LYS A 53 -23.36 -8.12 -29.36
C LYS A 53 -22.11 -8.60 -28.63
N VAL A 54 -21.34 -9.45 -29.30
CA VAL A 54 -19.90 -9.44 -29.23
C VAL A 54 -19.57 -8.11 -29.87
N GLU A 55 -19.57 -7.05 -29.06
CA GLU A 55 -18.63 -5.98 -29.31
C GLU A 55 -17.34 -6.70 -29.62
N ALA A 56 -16.91 -6.61 -30.87
CA ALA A 56 -15.61 -7.09 -31.25
C ALA A 56 -14.68 -6.38 -30.27
N ALA A 57 -14.23 -7.14 -29.26
CA ALA A 57 -12.99 -6.85 -28.61
C ALA A 57 -12.05 -6.71 -29.79
N VAL A 58 -11.75 -5.46 -30.15
CA VAL A 58 -10.45 -5.12 -30.69
C VAL A 58 -9.54 -5.99 -29.86
N PRO A 59 -8.83 -6.97 -30.46
CA PRO A 59 -7.87 -7.69 -29.66
C PRO A 59 -7.01 -6.56 -29.10
N LEU A 60 -7.12 -6.34 -27.80
CA LEU A 60 -6.03 -5.85 -27.02
C LEU A 60 -5.00 -6.93 -27.31
N GLN A 61 -4.29 -6.77 -28.44
CA GLN A 61 -2.86 -6.83 -28.42
C GLN A 61 -2.53 -5.99 -27.19
N ASN A 62 -2.48 -6.67 -26.04
CA ASN A 62 -1.39 -6.52 -25.12
C ASN A 62 -0.14 -6.61 -26.00
N LYS A 63 0.15 -5.50 -26.68
CA LYS A 63 1.37 -4.80 -26.42
C LYS A 63 1.37 -4.62 -24.89
N GLN A 64 1.71 -5.69 -24.18
CA GLN A 64 2.86 -5.62 -23.33
C GLN A 64 3.90 -4.89 -24.19
N ARG A 65 3.84 -3.54 -24.19
CA ARG A 65 5.06 -2.78 -24.05
C ARG A 65 5.79 -3.59 -23.00
N ALA A 66 6.91 -4.19 -23.36
CA ALA A 66 7.80 -4.78 -22.38
C ALA A 66 7.89 -3.70 -21.30
N VAL A 67 7.13 -3.86 -20.22
CA VAL A 67 7.08 -2.88 -19.17
C VAL A 67 8.44 -3.14 -18.57
N HIS A 68 9.38 -2.27 -18.89
CA HIS A 68 10.66 -2.32 -18.25
C HIS A 68 10.35 -1.96 -16.81
N TYR A 69 10.02 -2.97 -16.00
CA TYR A 69 9.78 -2.77 -14.60
C TYR A 69 11.14 -2.35 -14.03
N PRO A 70 11.26 -1.10 -13.53
CA PRO A 70 12.50 -0.69 -12.90
C PRO A 70 12.86 -1.68 -11.79
N GLY A 71 14.16 -1.88 -11.55
CA GLY A 71 14.66 -2.77 -10.50
C GLY A 71 14.49 -2.21 -9.09
N LEU A 72 13.51 -1.32 -8.90
CA LEU A 72 13.29 -0.55 -7.69
C LEU A 72 12.65 -1.44 -6.63
N MET A 73 13.23 -1.42 -5.42
CA MET A 73 12.81 -2.22 -4.26
C MET A 73 12.58 -3.69 -4.65
N PRO A 74 13.62 -4.40 -5.14
CA PRO A 74 13.50 -5.74 -5.69
C PRO A 74 12.78 -6.74 -4.77
N LEU A 75 12.93 -6.68 -3.45
CA LEU A 75 12.19 -7.59 -2.56
C LEU A 75 10.74 -7.14 -2.36
N MET A 76 10.49 -5.87 -2.04
CA MET A 76 9.13 -5.32 -1.90
C MET A 76 8.30 -5.52 -3.17
N ASN A 77 8.96 -5.52 -4.33
CA ASN A 77 8.36 -5.73 -5.63
C ASN A 77 8.24 -7.21 -6.04
N THR A 78 8.65 -8.15 -5.20
CA THR A 78 8.57 -9.57 -5.49
C THR A 78 7.34 -10.17 -4.85
N SER A 79 6.56 -10.91 -5.63
CA SER A 79 5.51 -11.79 -5.10
C SER A 79 6.15 -13.07 -4.58
N PHE A 80 5.74 -13.50 -3.38
CA PHE A 80 6.18 -14.75 -2.79
C PHE A 80 5.15 -15.29 -1.79
N GLU A 81 5.16 -16.60 -1.59
CA GLU A 81 4.38 -17.25 -0.54
C GLU A 81 5.00 -16.95 0.84
N PRO A 82 4.21 -16.52 1.85
CA PRO A 82 4.70 -16.31 3.20
C PRO A 82 5.41 -17.56 3.76
N GLY A 83 6.60 -17.37 4.30
CA GLY A 83 7.49 -18.42 4.82
C GLY A 83 8.62 -18.81 3.85
N HIS A 84 8.60 -18.27 2.63
CA HIS A 84 9.56 -18.59 1.58
C HIS A 84 10.43 -17.38 1.14
N CYS A 85 10.37 -16.24 1.84
CA CYS A 85 11.06 -15.00 1.43
C CYS A 85 12.56 -15.21 1.14
N MET A 86 13.27 -15.90 2.04
CA MET A 86 14.70 -16.18 1.87
C MET A 86 15.01 -17.16 0.73
N GLU A 87 14.09 -18.10 0.44
CA GLU A 87 14.24 -19.01 -0.69
C GLU A 87 14.20 -18.23 -2.01
N TYR A 88 13.26 -17.28 -2.12
CA TYR A 88 13.17 -16.38 -3.27
C TYR A 88 14.44 -15.55 -3.43
N ILE A 89 14.92 -14.90 -2.37
CA ILE A 89 16.16 -14.10 -2.42
C ILE A 89 17.34 -14.96 -2.87
N THR A 90 17.45 -16.19 -2.36
CA THR A 90 18.54 -17.11 -2.71
C THR A 90 18.51 -17.50 -4.19
N GLN A 91 17.32 -17.62 -4.79
CA GLN A 91 17.13 -17.99 -6.19
C GLN A 91 17.31 -16.82 -7.17
N MET A 92 17.37 -15.57 -6.69
CA MET A 92 17.66 -14.42 -7.56
C MET A 92 19.04 -14.54 -8.22
N GLU A 93 19.14 -14.02 -9.44
CA GLU A 93 20.41 -13.88 -10.16
C GLU A 93 21.42 -13.08 -9.33
N GLU A 94 22.68 -13.51 -9.33
CA GLU A 94 23.75 -12.81 -8.63
C GLU A 94 23.94 -11.39 -9.17
N GLY A 95 24.10 -10.44 -8.25
CA GLY A 95 24.34 -9.03 -8.58
C GLY A 95 23.59 -8.07 -7.66
N GLN A 96 23.66 -6.78 -8.00
CA GLN A 96 23.20 -5.67 -7.15
C GLN A 96 21.72 -5.81 -6.72
N LYS A 97 20.85 -6.34 -7.59
CA LYS A 97 19.43 -6.54 -7.27
C LYS A 97 19.22 -7.53 -6.11
N LYS A 98 19.96 -8.65 -6.12
CA LYS A 98 19.91 -9.65 -5.05
C LYS A 98 20.44 -9.09 -3.74
N GLU A 99 21.52 -8.31 -3.81
CA GLU A 99 22.12 -7.68 -2.63
C GLU A 99 21.20 -6.62 -2.02
N ILE A 100 20.52 -5.81 -2.84
CA ILE A 100 19.49 -4.88 -2.35
C ILE A 100 18.28 -5.63 -1.78
N ALA A 101 17.82 -6.72 -2.42
CA ALA A 101 16.72 -7.52 -1.90
C ALA A 101 17.05 -8.12 -0.52
N LEU A 102 18.30 -8.58 -0.32
CA LEU A 102 18.76 -9.04 0.98
C LEU A 102 18.78 -7.91 2.02
N ALA A 103 19.19 -6.70 1.63
CA ALA A 103 19.17 -5.56 2.52
C ALA A 103 17.76 -5.09 2.88
N GLU A 104 16.82 -5.16 1.93
CA GLU A 104 15.39 -4.97 2.19
C GLU A 104 14.88 -5.99 3.20
N TYR A 105 15.20 -7.29 3.05
CA TYR A 105 14.82 -8.31 4.02
C TYR A 105 15.37 -8.00 5.41
N HIS A 106 16.65 -7.66 5.52
CA HIS A 106 17.24 -7.28 6.80
C HIS A 106 16.58 -6.05 7.41
N TYR A 107 16.17 -5.08 6.61
CA TYR A 107 15.42 -3.93 7.10
C TYR A 107 14.03 -4.34 7.60
N PHE A 108 13.23 -4.99 6.75
CA PHE A 108 11.85 -5.37 7.08
C PHE A 108 11.77 -6.40 8.23
N SER A 109 12.84 -7.14 8.50
CA SER A 109 12.97 -8.04 9.66
C SER A 109 13.57 -7.40 10.92
N GLY A 110 13.80 -6.09 10.93
CA GLY A 110 14.28 -5.35 12.10
C GLY A 110 15.78 -5.44 12.39
N GLN A 111 16.56 -5.86 11.40
CA GLN A 111 18.02 -5.99 11.43
C GLN A 111 18.69 -4.75 10.80
N ALA A 112 18.37 -3.56 11.34
CA ALA A 112 18.81 -2.27 10.81
C ALA A 112 20.34 -2.14 10.61
N GLU A 113 21.17 -2.76 11.45
CA GLU A 113 22.63 -2.72 11.31
C GLU A 113 23.10 -3.38 10.00
N LYS A 114 22.58 -4.58 9.70
CA LYS A 114 22.89 -5.29 8.46
C LYS A 114 22.41 -4.52 7.24
N ALA A 115 21.14 -4.09 7.28
CA ALA A 115 20.54 -3.32 6.19
C ALA A 115 21.33 -2.03 5.89
N SER A 116 21.75 -1.30 6.92
CA SER A 116 22.59 -0.10 6.75
C SER A 116 23.96 -0.43 6.17
N MET A 117 24.60 -1.52 6.59
CA MET A 117 25.94 -1.88 6.12
C MET A 117 25.92 -2.33 4.65
N GLU A 118 24.93 -3.13 4.26
CA GLU A 118 24.77 -3.65 2.91
C GLU A 118 24.43 -2.54 1.90
N THR A 119 23.57 -1.59 2.29
CA THR A 119 23.15 -0.49 1.40
C THR A 119 24.15 0.66 1.29
N GLU A 120 25.08 0.81 2.24
CA GLU A 120 26.10 1.87 2.21
C GLU A 120 26.94 1.82 0.93
N LEU A 121 27.19 0.60 0.41
CA LEU A 121 27.95 0.35 -0.81
C LEU A 121 27.27 0.87 -2.09
N TYR A 122 25.96 1.11 -2.02
CA TYR A 122 25.10 1.37 -3.17
C TYR A 122 24.56 2.80 -3.24
N LEU A 123 24.93 3.67 -2.30
CA LEU A 123 24.47 5.07 -2.25
C LEU A 123 24.90 5.90 -3.47
N THR A 124 25.95 5.47 -4.18
CA THR A 124 26.45 6.10 -5.40
C THR A 124 26.41 5.18 -6.62
N ALA A 125 25.61 4.11 -6.57
CA ALA A 125 25.47 3.17 -7.68
C ALA A 125 25.07 3.90 -8.98
N GLU A 126 25.58 3.43 -10.13
CA GLU A 126 25.26 4.00 -11.45
C GLU A 126 23.78 3.76 -11.80
N ASP A 127 23.27 2.56 -11.49
CA ASP A 127 21.86 2.22 -11.63
C ASP A 127 21.02 3.03 -10.63
N THR A 128 20.05 3.78 -11.18
CA THR A 128 19.24 4.71 -10.39
C THR A 128 18.24 3.99 -9.48
N ASP A 129 17.73 2.83 -9.88
CA ASP A 129 16.79 2.06 -9.07
C ASP A 129 17.51 1.42 -7.88
N ILE A 130 18.70 0.86 -8.11
CA ILE A 130 19.58 0.35 -7.06
C ILE A 130 19.92 1.47 -6.08
N ARG A 131 20.36 2.62 -6.60
CA ARG A 131 20.73 3.77 -5.76
C ARG A 131 19.54 4.29 -4.95
N LEU A 132 18.35 4.43 -5.56
CA LEU A 132 17.14 4.88 -4.84
C LEU A 132 16.73 3.89 -3.75
N SER A 133 16.75 2.60 -4.05
CA SER A 133 16.42 1.53 -3.08
C SER A 133 17.41 1.53 -1.91
N ALA A 134 18.70 1.63 -2.21
CA ALA A 134 19.75 1.72 -1.21
C ALA A 134 19.60 2.96 -0.34
N CYS A 135 19.41 4.15 -0.93
CA CYS A 135 19.22 5.39 -0.18
C CYS A 135 18.00 5.33 0.74
N TRP A 136 16.88 4.73 0.30
CA TRP A 136 15.73 4.54 1.16
C TRP A 136 16.08 3.65 2.35
N ILE A 137 16.48 2.41 2.10
CA ILE A 137 16.74 1.42 3.17
C ILE A 137 17.82 1.93 4.12
N TYR A 138 18.89 2.52 3.59
CA TYR A 138 19.95 3.15 4.39
C TYR A 138 19.43 4.27 5.27
N ALA A 139 18.57 5.16 4.73
CA ALA A 139 18.02 6.27 5.50
C ALA A 139 17.23 5.76 6.71
N TYR A 140 16.31 4.82 6.50
CA TYR A 140 15.43 4.34 7.56
C TYR A 140 16.13 3.43 8.55
N ALA A 141 17.03 2.56 8.09
CA ALA A 141 17.89 1.78 8.97
C ALA A 141 18.71 2.69 9.92
N ASN A 142 19.25 3.79 9.40
CA ASN A 142 19.99 4.75 10.21
C ASN A 142 19.12 5.60 11.16
N LEU A 143 17.79 5.65 10.98
CA LEU A 143 16.88 6.18 12.02
C LEU A 143 16.91 5.25 13.24
N SER A 144 16.70 3.95 13.02
CA SER A 144 16.72 2.94 14.08
C SER A 144 18.08 2.82 14.76
N LEU A 145 19.18 3.07 14.05
CA LEU A 145 20.53 3.11 14.64
C LEU A 145 20.86 4.44 15.34
N GLY A 146 20.01 5.46 15.19
CA GLY A 146 20.26 6.80 15.75
C GLY A 146 21.33 7.61 15.02
N HIS A 147 21.80 7.16 13.86
CA HIS A 147 22.79 7.83 13.01
C HIS A 147 22.12 8.91 12.14
N ILE A 148 21.61 9.97 12.77
CA ILE A 148 20.75 10.96 12.10
C ILE A 148 21.44 11.69 10.94
N HIS A 149 22.76 11.90 11.01
CA HIS A 149 23.52 12.51 9.92
C HIS A 149 23.50 11.63 8.66
N LYS A 150 23.67 10.30 8.81
CA LYS A 150 23.57 9.31 7.73
C LYS A 150 22.15 9.28 7.14
N ALA A 151 21.14 9.26 8.01
CA ALA A 151 19.75 9.30 7.58
C ALA A 151 19.41 10.56 6.76
N ARG A 152 19.83 11.74 7.25
CA ARG A 152 19.62 13.02 6.53
C ARG A 152 20.38 13.07 5.20
N TYR A 153 21.60 12.54 5.16
CA TYR A 153 22.38 12.46 3.92
C TYR A 153 21.62 11.66 2.86
N ALA A 154 21.22 10.43 3.15
CA ALA A 154 20.50 9.60 2.19
C ALA A 154 19.13 10.19 1.78
N LEU A 155 18.40 10.81 2.72
CA LEU A 155 17.17 11.56 2.39
C LEU A 155 17.44 12.78 1.49
N SER A 156 18.61 13.42 1.62
CA SER A 156 18.99 14.52 0.72
C SER A 156 19.41 14.04 -0.66
N GLU A 157 20.02 12.85 -0.77
CA GLU A 157 20.31 12.22 -2.06
C GLU A 157 19.04 11.87 -2.82
N VAL A 158 18.02 11.34 -2.14
CA VAL A 158 16.69 11.15 -2.75
C VAL A 158 16.14 12.46 -3.33
N LYS A 159 16.29 13.57 -2.59
CA LYS A 159 15.83 14.89 -3.03
C LYS A 159 16.64 15.47 -4.18
N SER A 160 17.95 15.27 -4.20
CA SER A 160 18.81 15.78 -5.28
C SER A 160 18.53 15.05 -6.59
N ILE A 161 18.24 13.74 -6.52
CA ILE A 161 17.85 12.92 -7.66
C ILE A 161 16.54 13.43 -8.30
N LEU A 162 15.56 13.90 -7.52
CA LEU A 162 14.32 14.51 -8.02
C LEU A 162 14.53 15.79 -8.83
N ALA A 163 15.59 16.55 -8.52
CA ALA A 163 15.88 17.82 -9.18
C ALA A 163 16.59 17.65 -10.55
N ALA A 164 16.90 16.42 -10.95
CA ALA A 164 17.73 16.14 -12.12
C ALA A 164 16.92 15.95 -13.44
N ASP A 165 17.20 16.88 -14.37
CA ASP A 165 17.07 16.91 -15.85
C ASP A 165 15.71 16.58 -16.53
N ALA A 166 15.39 17.36 -17.56
CA ALA A 166 14.19 17.20 -18.39
C ALA A 166 14.20 15.89 -19.21
N LYS A 167 15.39 15.29 -19.40
CA LYS A 167 15.64 14.08 -20.22
C LYS A 167 15.44 12.74 -19.50
N THR A 168 15.10 12.75 -18.22
CA THR A 168 14.91 11.54 -17.41
C THR A 168 13.68 10.73 -17.88
N LEU A 169 13.82 9.40 -17.97
CA LEU A 169 12.74 8.49 -18.39
C LEU A 169 11.51 8.62 -17.48
N PRO A 170 10.27 8.48 -17.99
CA PRO A 170 9.05 8.57 -17.20
C PRO A 170 9.01 7.63 -15.99
N GLU A 171 9.51 6.41 -16.14
CA GLU A 171 9.56 5.37 -15.10
C GLU A 171 10.50 5.78 -13.96
N VAL A 172 11.64 6.38 -14.29
CA VAL A 172 12.58 6.91 -13.30
C VAL A 172 11.96 8.09 -12.57
N LYS A 173 11.25 8.99 -13.26
CA LYS A 173 10.51 10.08 -12.60
C LYS A 173 9.43 9.56 -11.65
N ALA A 174 8.75 8.47 -12.02
CA ALA A 174 7.76 7.82 -11.17
C ALA A 174 8.40 7.22 -9.92
N ALA A 175 9.51 6.49 -10.07
CA ALA A 175 10.30 5.96 -8.96
C ALA A 175 10.72 7.07 -8.00
N GLN A 176 11.29 8.16 -8.53
CA GLN A 176 11.71 9.30 -7.71
C GLN A 176 10.52 9.92 -6.95
N ALA A 177 9.41 10.18 -7.63
CA ALA A 177 8.20 10.74 -7.00
C ALA A 177 7.67 9.83 -5.88
N PHE A 178 7.65 8.53 -6.11
CA PHE A 178 7.26 7.55 -5.10
C PHE A 178 8.18 7.60 -3.86
N VAL A 179 9.50 7.51 -4.05
CA VAL A 179 10.46 7.53 -2.92
C VAL A 179 10.36 8.85 -2.15
N ALA A 180 10.17 9.97 -2.84
CA ALA A 180 9.98 11.28 -2.23
C ALA A 180 8.69 11.37 -1.40
N ALA A 181 7.58 10.86 -1.96
CA ALA A 181 6.30 10.80 -1.29
C ALA A 181 6.41 9.94 -0.02
N ALA A 182 6.98 8.75 -0.13
CA ALA A 182 7.14 7.84 0.99
C ALA A 182 8.05 8.42 2.08
N ALA A 183 9.20 9.01 1.71
CA ALA A 183 10.08 9.70 2.63
C ALA A 183 9.36 10.79 3.44
N ALA A 184 8.52 11.59 2.80
CA ALA A 184 7.76 12.63 3.48
C ALA A 184 6.65 12.05 4.36
N VAL A 185 5.84 11.14 3.81
CA VAL A 185 4.66 10.60 4.50
C VAL A 185 5.05 9.79 5.73
N LEU A 186 6.00 8.87 5.64
CA LEU A 186 6.38 8.01 6.77
C LEU A 186 7.11 8.78 7.89
N LEU A 187 7.79 9.88 7.55
CA LEU A 187 8.38 10.79 8.52
C LEU A 187 7.38 11.85 9.04
N HIS A 188 6.13 11.80 8.58
CA HIS A 188 5.05 12.78 8.86
C HIS A 188 5.50 14.22 8.57
N LEU A 189 6.21 14.41 7.46
CA LEU A 189 6.69 15.69 6.97
C LEU A 189 5.74 16.24 5.90
N PRO A 190 5.75 17.57 5.65
CA PRO A 190 5.10 18.13 4.48
C PRO A 190 5.61 17.47 3.19
N LEU A 191 4.70 17.22 2.24
CA LEU A 191 5.08 16.74 0.92
C LEU A 191 5.98 17.78 0.22
N PRO A 192 6.99 17.35 -0.56
CA PRO A 192 7.82 18.27 -1.33
C PRO A 192 7.00 19.08 -2.34
N ASP A 193 7.38 20.35 -2.55
CA ASP A 193 6.78 21.19 -3.58
C ASP A 193 6.97 20.57 -4.96
N GLY A 194 5.92 20.62 -5.79
CA GLY A 194 5.96 20.10 -7.17
C GLY A 194 5.87 18.58 -7.29
N LEU A 195 5.65 17.85 -6.19
CA LEU A 195 5.41 16.41 -6.25
C LEU A 195 4.10 16.12 -7.04
N PRO A 196 4.14 15.31 -8.11
CA PRO A 196 2.93 14.97 -8.85
C PRO A 196 1.97 14.13 -7.99
N PRO A 197 0.65 14.20 -8.20
CA PRO A 197 -0.29 13.34 -7.51
C PRO A 197 -0.06 11.87 -7.89
N VAL A 198 -0.30 10.95 -6.96
CA VAL A 198 -0.01 9.51 -7.15
C VAL A 198 -0.58 8.93 -8.44
N ARG A 199 -1.79 9.35 -8.84
CA ARG A 199 -2.47 8.88 -10.05
C ARG A 199 -1.68 9.14 -11.34
N ASP A 200 -0.80 10.15 -11.35
CA ASP A 200 -0.06 10.58 -12.53
C ASP A 200 1.16 9.68 -12.77
N TYR A 201 1.63 8.94 -11.76
CA TYR A 201 2.82 8.09 -11.86
C TYR A 201 2.62 6.64 -11.41
N LEU A 202 1.51 6.31 -10.74
CA LEU A 202 1.26 4.97 -10.18
C LEU A 202 1.43 3.87 -11.25
N SER A 203 0.80 4.02 -12.41
CA SER A 203 0.87 3.01 -13.48
C SER A 203 2.26 2.76 -14.08
N LEU A 204 3.23 3.63 -13.78
CA LEU A 204 4.63 3.52 -14.22
C LEU A 204 5.51 2.79 -13.21
N LEU A 205 5.03 2.56 -11.98
CA LEU A 205 5.77 1.83 -10.96
C LEU A 205 5.65 0.30 -11.18
N PRO A 206 6.60 -0.49 -10.68
CA PRO A 206 6.47 -1.94 -10.59
C PRO A 206 5.29 -2.38 -9.70
N PRO A 207 4.64 -3.53 -9.94
CA PRO A 207 3.37 -3.87 -9.30
C PRO A 207 3.40 -3.90 -7.76
N GLY A 208 4.41 -4.51 -7.13
CA GLY A 208 4.53 -4.48 -5.66
C GLY A 208 4.82 -3.07 -5.13
N VAL A 209 5.58 -2.28 -5.89
CA VAL A 209 5.81 -0.85 -5.56
C VAL A 209 4.53 -0.01 -5.74
N GLN A 210 3.67 -0.32 -6.71
CA GLN A 210 2.36 0.30 -6.85
C GLN A 210 1.51 0.07 -5.60
N MET A 211 1.49 -1.17 -5.10
CA MET A 211 0.79 -1.52 -3.87
C MET A 211 1.34 -0.75 -2.67
N PHE A 212 2.67 -0.62 -2.56
CA PHE A 212 3.28 0.18 -1.51
C PHE A 212 2.99 1.68 -1.66
N ALA A 213 2.92 2.20 -2.90
CA ALA A 213 2.53 3.58 -3.17
C ALA A 213 1.07 3.86 -2.77
N LEU A 214 0.17 2.89 -2.92
CA LEU A 214 -1.20 2.97 -2.42
C LEU A 214 -1.25 2.98 -0.89
N TYR A 215 -0.40 2.19 -0.22
CA TYR A 215 -0.19 2.30 1.23
C TYR A 215 0.27 3.71 1.62
N VAL A 216 1.27 4.27 0.94
CA VAL A 216 1.76 5.63 1.21
C VAL A 216 0.64 6.66 1.02
N GLN A 217 -0.18 6.52 -0.02
CA GLN A 217 -1.33 7.39 -0.26
C GLN A 217 -2.41 7.24 0.82
N ALA A 218 -2.68 6.02 1.28
CA ALA A 218 -3.59 5.75 2.38
C ALA A 218 -3.08 6.38 3.68
N HIS A 219 -1.81 6.16 4.05
CA HIS A 219 -1.19 6.75 5.23
C HIS A 219 -1.21 8.29 5.16
N TYR A 220 -0.91 8.90 4.01
CA TYR A 220 -1.06 10.35 3.85
C TYR A 220 -2.50 10.83 4.10
N THR A 221 -3.49 10.08 3.62
CA THR A 221 -4.92 10.38 3.79
C THR A 221 -5.35 10.21 5.26
N TYR A 222 -4.86 9.17 5.93
CA TYR A 222 -5.01 8.96 7.37
C TYR A 222 -4.47 10.16 8.18
N LEU A 223 -3.31 10.72 7.80
CA LEU A 223 -2.73 11.89 8.46
C LEU A 223 -3.57 13.18 8.27
N GLN A 224 -4.48 13.19 7.30
CA GLN A 224 -5.49 14.25 7.15
C GLN A 224 -6.78 13.97 7.95
N GLU A 225 -6.78 12.94 8.80
CA GLU A 225 -7.92 12.47 9.58
C GLU A 225 -9.11 11.97 8.72
N ASP A 226 -8.89 11.69 7.43
CA ASP A 226 -9.91 11.11 6.51
C ASP A 226 -9.80 9.58 6.46
N TYR A 227 -10.13 8.95 7.59
CA TYR A 227 -9.99 7.49 7.78
C TYR A 227 -10.86 6.68 6.82
N GLY A 228 -12.04 7.19 6.45
CA GLY A 228 -12.93 6.49 5.51
C GLY A 228 -12.36 6.43 4.10
N ARG A 229 -11.76 7.53 3.62
CA ARG A 229 -11.09 7.54 2.32
C ARG A 229 -9.81 6.71 2.33
N SER A 230 -9.05 6.75 3.42
CA SER A 230 -7.86 5.91 3.59
C SER A 230 -8.23 4.42 3.50
N LEU A 231 -9.23 3.96 4.23
CA LEU A 231 -9.74 2.58 4.12
C LEU A 231 -10.20 2.23 2.71
N GLY A 232 -10.90 3.14 2.03
CA GLY A 232 -11.31 2.93 0.65
C GLY A 232 -10.13 2.66 -0.30
N ILE A 233 -8.98 3.33 -0.09
CA ILE A 233 -7.75 3.06 -0.84
C ILE A 233 -7.23 1.65 -0.51
N VAL A 234 -7.15 1.32 0.78
CA VAL A 234 -6.58 0.07 1.29
C VAL A 234 -7.37 -1.15 0.83
N GLU A 235 -8.67 -1.17 1.08
CA GLU A 235 -9.53 -2.31 0.75
C GLU A 235 -9.59 -2.53 -0.77
N THR A 236 -9.62 -1.43 -1.55
CA THR A 236 -9.56 -1.51 -3.01
C THR A 236 -8.23 -2.09 -3.48
N ALA A 237 -7.11 -1.66 -2.91
CA ALA A 237 -5.78 -2.18 -3.26
C ALA A 237 -5.68 -3.68 -2.99
N LEU A 238 -6.08 -4.12 -1.80
CA LEU A 238 -6.02 -5.53 -1.39
C LEU A 238 -6.93 -6.43 -2.25
N VAL A 239 -8.10 -5.94 -2.68
CA VAL A 239 -9.03 -6.73 -3.52
C VAL A 239 -8.57 -6.82 -4.97
N LEU A 240 -7.94 -5.76 -5.51
CA LEU A 240 -7.54 -5.69 -6.91
C LEU A 240 -6.13 -6.22 -7.19
N GLN A 241 -5.39 -6.65 -6.17
CA GLN A 241 -4.05 -7.19 -6.37
C GLN A 241 -4.10 -8.45 -7.24
N ALA A 242 -3.25 -8.50 -8.27
CA ALA A 242 -3.19 -9.64 -9.18
C ALA A 242 -2.33 -10.80 -8.64
N GLU A 243 -1.34 -10.46 -7.83
CA GLU A 243 -0.39 -11.35 -7.17
C GLU A 243 -0.25 -10.93 -5.71
N ASP A 244 0.22 -11.85 -4.87
CA ASP A 244 0.43 -11.58 -3.45
C ASP A 244 1.81 -10.98 -3.24
N TYR A 245 1.88 -9.70 -2.85
CA TYR A 245 3.11 -8.99 -2.47
C TYR A 245 3.12 -8.82 -0.95
N PRO A 246 3.76 -9.72 -0.17
CA PRO A 246 3.58 -9.75 1.28
C PRO A 246 4.00 -8.46 1.98
N ILE A 247 5.13 -7.85 1.60
CA ILE A 247 5.61 -6.60 2.21
C ILE A 247 4.57 -5.46 2.01
N PRO A 248 4.15 -5.09 0.78
CA PRO A 248 3.07 -4.11 0.59
C PRO A 248 1.77 -4.46 1.32
N ALA A 249 1.34 -5.74 1.30
CA ALA A 249 0.10 -6.17 1.93
C ALA A 249 0.13 -6.01 3.46
N ILE A 250 1.27 -6.29 4.11
CA ILE A 250 1.47 -6.04 5.55
C ILE A 250 1.23 -4.55 5.85
N TYR A 251 1.88 -3.64 5.12
CA TYR A 251 1.76 -2.20 5.37
C TYR A 251 0.35 -1.67 5.07
N LEU A 252 -0.32 -2.17 4.02
CA LEU A 252 -1.73 -1.87 3.73
C LEU A 252 -2.64 -2.29 4.89
N HIS A 253 -2.46 -3.49 5.43
CA HIS A 253 -3.22 -3.91 6.61
C HIS A 253 -2.91 -3.06 7.84
N LEU A 254 -1.65 -2.70 8.08
CA LEU A 254 -1.27 -1.86 9.23
C LEU A 254 -1.94 -0.47 9.18
N VAL A 255 -2.01 0.18 8.02
CA VAL A 255 -2.75 1.44 7.90
C VAL A 255 -4.26 1.23 8.05
N ALA A 256 -4.82 0.09 7.63
CA ALA A 256 -6.21 -0.26 7.94
C ALA A 256 -6.46 -0.35 9.46
N VAL A 257 -5.53 -0.94 10.22
CA VAL A 257 -5.59 -0.96 11.69
C VAL A 257 -5.64 0.47 12.23
N MET A 258 -4.77 1.34 11.74
CA MET A 258 -4.73 2.75 12.14
C MET A 258 -6.06 3.44 11.87
N ASP A 259 -6.62 3.27 10.67
CA ASP A 259 -7.91 3.86 10.27
C ASP A 259 -9.08 3.36 11.13
N TYR A 260 -9.21 2.03 11.27
CA TYR A 260 -10.27 1.44 12.10
C TYR A 260 -10.16 1.84 13.56
N MET A 261 -8.94 1.99 14.10
CA MET A 261 -8.74 2.55 15.44
C MET A 261 -9.10 4.03 15.53
N GLY A 262 -8.85 4.81 14.48
CA GLY A 262 -9.34 6.19 14.34
C GLY A 262 -10.87 6.28 14.34
N LEU A 263 -11.54 5.30 13.72
CA LEU A 263 -13.00 5.16 13.68
C LEU A 263 -13.60 4.48 14.92
N LYS A 264 -12.78 4.12 15.93
CA LYS A 264 -13.19 3.36 17.12
C LYS A 264 -13.84 2.01 16.81
N GLN A 265 -13.32 1.28 15.83
CA GLN A 265 -13.77 -0.02 15.38
C GLN A 265 -12.70 -1.10 15.66
N PRO A 266 -12.45 -1.45 16.94
CA PRO A 266 -11.32 -2.30 17.32
C PRO A 266 -11.42 -3.74 16.79
N LYS A 267 -12.63 -4.22 16.49
CA LYS A 267 -12.81 -5.58 15.95
C LYS A 267 -12.24 -5.69 14.53
N GLN A 268 -12.61 -4.78 13.64
CA GLN A 268 -12.07 -4.74 12.27
C GLN A 268 -10.57 -4.42 12.27
N ALA A 269 -10.13 -3.54 13.17
CA ALA A 269 -8.71 -3.29 13.36
C ALA A 269 -7.94 -4.57 13.80
N GLN A 270 -8.52 -5.40 14.65
CA GLN A 270 -7.93 -6.69 15.04
C GLN A 270 -7.88 -7.68 13.87
N GLU A 271 -8.94 -7.75 13.04
CA GLU A 271 -8.97 -8.61 11.85
C GLU A 271 -7.83 -8.25 10.88
N HIS A 272 -7.62 -6.97 10.61
CA HIS A 272 -6.48 -6.52 9.79
C HIS A 272 -5.13 -6.73 10.45
N LEU A 273 -5.01 -6.54 11.77
CA LEU A 273 -3.74 -6.81 12.45
C LEU A 273 -3.35 -8.29 12.33
N LEU A 274 -4.31 -9.21 12.50
CA LEU A 274 -4.06 -10.64 12.38
C LEU A 274 -3.71 -11.02 10.94
N ALA A 275 -4.38 -10.44 9.94
CA ALA A 275 -4.01 -10.63 8.53
C ALA A 275 -2.57 -10.15 8.24
N ALA A 276 -2.18 -8.98 8.74
CA ALA A 276 -0.80 -8.50 8.64
C ALA A 276 0.17 -9.46 9.33
N TRP A 277 -0.20 -9.98 10.49
CA TRP A 277 0.64 -10.87 11.30
C TRP A 277 0.83 -12.24 10.64
N ASP A 278 -0.21 -12.80 10.04
CA ASP A 278 -0.15 -14.07 9.30
C ASP A 278 0.77 -13.97 8.07
N LEU A 279 0.82 -12.81 7.41
CA LEU A 279 1.76 -12.53 6.32
C LEU A 279 3.20 -12.33 6.82
N ALA A 280 3.37 -11.61 7.93
CA ALA A 280 4.69 -11.16 8.39
C ALA A 280 5.46 -12.22 9.18
N ARG A 281 4.78 -12.94 10.07
CA ARG A 281 5.40 -13.83 11.05
C ARG A 281 6.23 -14.96 10.43
N PRO A 282 5.79 -15.64 9.35
CA PRO A 282 6.56 -16.75 8.76
C PRO A 282 7.96 -16.35 8.29
N ASP A 283 8.12 -15.11 7.80
CA ASP A 283 9.38 -14.56 7.27
C ASP A 283 10.02 -13.53 8.22
N ASP A 284 9.51 -13.38 9.44
CA ASP A 284 10.00 -12.43 10.44
C ASP A 284 9.97 -10.95 10.00
N LEU A 285 9.05 -10.57 9.10
CA LEU A 285 8.91 -9.22 8.54
C LEU A 285 8.21 -8.24 9.49
N ILE A 286 8.84 -7.98 10.64
CA ILE A 286 8.22 -7.30 11.79
C ILE A 286 8.47 -5.78 11.91
N GLU A 287 9.32 -5.18 11.06
CA GLU A 287 9.70 -3.75 11.15
C GLU A 287 8.47 -2.83 11.10
N GLY A 288 7.56 -3.07 10.16
CA GLY A 288 6.35 -2.25 9.98
C GLY A 288 5.47 -2.15 11.24
N PHE A 289 5.39 -3.21 12.04
CA PHE A 289 4.65 -3.21 13.31
C PHE A 289 5.30 -2.27 14.33
N GLY A 290 6.63 -2.25 14.35
CA GLY A 290 7.42 -1.42 15.24
C GLY A 290 7.35 0.06 14.86
N GLU A 291 7.44 0.36 13.57
CA GLU A 291 7.34 1.72 12.99
C GLU A 291 5.99 2.38 13.27
N HIS A 292 4.91 1.60 13.18
CA HIS A 292 3.54 2.11 13.31
C HIS A 292 2.97 2.01 14.73
N HIS A 293 3.69 1.43 15.70
CA HIS A 293 3.19 1.11 17.04
C HIS A 293 2.31 2.21 17.66
N GLY A 294 2.77 3.46 17.64
CA GLY A 294 2.03 4.58 18.21
C GLY A 294 0.67 4.86 17.55
N LEU A 295 0.54 4.58 16.25
CA LEU A 295 -0.67 4.79 15.45
C LEU A 295 -1.62 3.59 15.47
N LEU A 296 -1.11 2.38 15.78
CA LEU A 296 -1.90 1.15 15.90
C LEU A 296 -2.84 1.12 17.12
N GLY A 297 -2.91 2.21 17.90
CA GLY A 297 -3.94 2.38 18.94
C GLY A 297 -3.89 1.31 20.03
N GLY A 298 -2.72 0.85 20.42
CA GLY A 298 -2.57 -0.19 21.45
C GLY A 298 -2.97 -1.60 20.99
N MET A 299 -3.16 -1.82 19.69
CA MET A 299 -3.57 -3.15 19.20
C MET A 299 -2.49 -4.22 19.41
N LEU A 300 -1.20 -3.83 19.36
CA LEU A 300 -0.10 -4.74 19.66
C LEU A 300 -0.15 -5.21 21.12
N GLU A 301 -0.49 -4.32 22.06
CA GLU A 301 -0.70 -4.67 23.47
C GLU A 301 -1.93 -5.55 23.68
N ALA A 302 -3.01 -5.32 22.92
CA ALA A 302 -4.26 -6.05 23.05
C ALA A 302 -4.18 -7.48 22.50
N VAL A 303 -3.47 -7.66 21.38
CA VAL A 303 -3.47 -8.89 20.57
C VAL A 303 -2.09 -9.57 20.63
N ILE A 304 -1.06 -8.95 20.06
CA ILE A 304 0.26 -9.59 19.89
C ILE A 304 0.91 -9.94 21.23
N LYS A 305 0.87 -9.03 22.21
CA LYS A 305 1.45 -9.24 23.54
C LYS A 305 0.89 -10.47 24.26
N LYS A 306 -0.39 -10.77 24.04
CA LYS A 306 -1.08 -11.87 24.70
C LYS A 306 -0.67 -13.21 24.11
N ASP A 307 -0.73 -13.32 22.78
CA ASP A 307 -0.59 -14.61 22.09
C ASP A 307 0.86 -14.86 21.60
N TRP A 308 1.66 -13.80 21.38
CA TRP A 308 3.07 -13.83 20.96
C TRP A 308 3.95 -12.86 21.77
N PRO A 309 4.16 -13.10 23.08
CA PRO A 309 4.83 -12.16 23.97
C PRO A 309 6.31 -11.90 23.64
N GLU A 310 7.02 -12.88 23.08
CA GLU A 310 8.43 -12.69 22.68
C GLU A 310 8.55 -11.85 21.42
N ASP A 311 7.70 -12.08 20.42
CA ASP A 311 7.64 -11.24 19.23
C ASP A 311 7.20 -9.82 19.56
N PHE A 312 6.24 -9.65 20.48
CA PHE A 312 5.90 -8.33 21.01
C PHE A 312 7.12 -7.60 21.57
N LYS A 313 7.99 -8.26 22.36
CA LYS A 313 9.21 -7.62 22.88
C LYS A 313 10.15 -7.19 21.75
N ARG A 314 10.31 -8.02 20.70
CA ARG A 314 11.14 -7.71 19.53
C ARG A 314 10.60 -6.50 18.76
N ILE A 315 9.29 -6.46 18.52
CA ILE A 315 8.60 -5.32 17.90
C ILE A 315 8.76 -4.05 18.74
N ILE A 316 8.60 -4.13 20.06
CA ILE A 316 8.79 -2.97 20.95
C ILE A 316 10.25 -2.48 20.93
N ALA A 317 11.24 -3.36 20.79
CA ALA A 317 12.64 -2.96 20.63
C ALA A 317 12.89 -2.19 19.31
N ILE A 318 12.17 -2.55 18.24
CA ILE A 318 12.15 -1.75 16.99
C ILE A 318 11.50 -0.40 17.26
N THR A 319 10.31 -0.35 17.88
CA THR A 319 9.61 0.91 18.19
C THR A 319 10.48 1.89 18.96
N TYR A 320 11.21 1.44 19.99
CA TYR A 320 12.07 2.32 20.78
C TYR A 320 13.20 2.94 19.94
N ARG A 321 13.86 2.12 19.12
CA ARG A 321 14.97 2.55 18.26
C ARG A 321 14.49 3.49 17.15
N PHE A 322 13.47 3.06 16.41
CA PHE A 322 12.90 3.81 15.29
C PHE A 322 12.32 5.14 15.75
N SER A 323 11.46 5.16 16.77
CA SER A 323 10.79 6.38 17.22
C SER A 323 11.77 7.42 17.78
N ALA A 324 12.88 6.98 18.42
CA ALA A 324 13.93 7.88 18.87
C ALA A 324 14.64 8.58 17.69
N GLY A 325 14.95 7.86 16.61
CA GLY A 325 15.57 8.44 15.43
C GLY A 325 14.60 9.30 14.62
N TRP A 326 13.38 8.80 14.43
CA TRP A 326 12.29 9.46 13.75
C TRP A 326 12.00 10.84 14.36
N ARG A 327 11.87 10.96 15.69
CA ARG A 327 11.61 12.24 16.37
C ARG A 327 12.70 13.27 16.11
N LYS A 328 13.97 12.85 16.03
CA LYS A 328 15.09 13.76 15.74
C LYS A 328 15.03 14.38 14.35
N ILE A 329 14.35 13.73 13.40
CA ILE A 329 14.06 14.30 12.08
C ILE A 329 12.72 15.04 12.09
N HIS A 330 11.64 14.36 12.50
CA HIS A 330 10.29 14.90 12.53
C HIS A 330 10.22 16.23 13.30
N ASN A 331 10.53 16.21 14.60
CA ASN A 331 10.37 17.37 15.48
C ASN A 331 11.21 18.57 14.98
N SER A 332 12.38 18.30 14.41
CA SER A 332 13.27 19.34 13.88
C SER A 332 12.71 20.07 12.65
N VAL A 333 11.85 19.40 11.88
CA VAL A 333 11.27 19.95 10.64
C VAL A 333 9.88 20.52 10.88
N THR A 334 9.05 19.84 11.68
CA THR A 334 7.66 20.23 11.92
C THR A 334 7.51 21.20 13.08
N GLY A 335 8.50 21.30 13.98
CA GLY A 335 8.39 22.02 15.25
C GLY A 335 7.44 21.37 16.25
N HIS A 336 6.94 20.16 15.96
CA HIS A 336 6.10 19.38 16.86
C HIS A 336 6.96 18.66 17.90
N ASP A 337 6.52 18.63 19.16
CA ASP A 337 7.22 17.97 20.26
C ASP A 337 6.52 16.66 20.64
N VAL A 338 6.71 15.63 19.81
CA VAL A 338 6.19 14.29 20.11
C VAL A 338 6.93 13.71 21.31
N ALA A 339 6.18 13.25 22.31
CA ALA A 339 6.69 12.74 23.59
C ALA A 339 7.81 11.70 23.42
N ASP A 340 8.88 11.83 24.21
CA ASP A 340 10.04 10.93 24.19
C ASP A 340 10.31 10.15 25.48
N ASN A 341 9.64 10.53 26.57
CA ASN A 341 9.87 10.02 27.91
C ASN A 341 8.79 9.02 28.39
N LEU A 342 7.86 8.63 27.52
CA LEU A 342 6.84 7.61 27.79
C LEU A 342 7.32 6.22 27.38
N THR A 343 6.95 5.20 28.16
CA THR A 343 7.03 3.81 27.68
C THR A 343 6.04 3.60 26.53
N THR A 344 6.26 2.60 25.69
CA THR A 344 5.36 2.30 24.56
C THR A 344 3.92 2.07 25.01
N THR A 345 3.70 1.34 26.11
CA THR A 345 2.36 1.14 26.67
C THR A 345 1.74 2.41 27.26
N GLU A 346 2.53 3.26 27.94
CA GLU A 346 2.04 4.57 28.40
C GLU A 346 1.65 5.46 27.22
N PHE A 347 2.47 5.45 26.16
CA PHE A 347 2.22 6.19 24.93
C PHE A 347 0.93 5.69 24.25
N ALA A 348 0.73 4.37 24.11
CA ALA A 348 -0.49 3.80 23.52
C ALA A 348 -1.76 4.19 24.32
N ALA A 349 -1.70 4.11 25.66
CA ALA A 349 -2.81 4.54 26.52
C ALA A 349 -3.07 6.06 26.41
N ALA A 350 -2.02 6.88 26.33
CA ALA A 350 -2.10 8.32 26.15
C ALA A 350 -2.66 8.71 24.77
N MET A 351 -2.27 8.01 23.70
CA MET A 351 -2.80 8.16 22.34
C MET A 351 -4.31 7.93 22.31
N LEU A 352 -4.78 6.80 22.84
CA LEU A 352 -6.22 6.50 22.93
C LEU A 352 -6.97 7.54 23.77
N ALA A 353 -6.37 7.95 24.89
CA ALA A 353 -6.93 9.00 25.75
C ALA A 353 -7.05 10.36 25.04
N ALA A 354 -6.05 10.74 24.23
CA ALA A 354 -6.06 11.95 23.41
C ALA A 354 -7.11 11.88 22.28
N ARG A 355 -7.43 10.67 21.81
CA ARG A 355 -8.52 10.40 20.85
C ARG A 355 -9.90 10.24 21.50
N GLY A 356 -10.04 10.68 22.74
CA GLY A 356 -11.33 10.72 23.44
C GLY A 356 -11.89 9.35 23.82
N TRP A 357 -11.04 8.32 23.96
CA TRP A 357 -11.44 7.08 24.62
C TRP A 357 -11.46 7.30 26.14
N THR A 358 -12.41 6.68 26.83
CA THR A 358 -12.52 6.67 28.30
C THR A 358 -11.57 5.64 28.90
N ASN A 359 -11.29 5.74 30.21
CA ASN A 359 -10.44 4.74 30.89
C ASN A 359 -11.05 3.33 30.84
N GLN A 360 -12.39 3.23 30.82
CA GLN A 360 -13.09 1.96 30.71
C GLN A 360 -12.90 1.35 29.32
N GLU A 361 -13.10 2.14 28.26
CA GLU A 361 -12.90 1.68 26.89
C GLU A 361 -11.44 1.27 26.64
N ILE A 362 -10.47 2.07 27.08
CA ILE A 362 -9.04 1.73 26.97
C ILE A 362 -8.72 0.45 27.76
N GLY A 363 -9.27 0.31 28.97
CA GLY A 363 -9.04 -0.87 29.80
C GLY A 363 -9.58 -2.14 29.14
N ASN A 364 -10.80 -2.07 28.63
CA ASN A 364 -11.43 -3.16 27.89
C ASN A 364 -10.62 -3.52 26.63
N HIS A 365 -10.19 -2.52 25.86
CA HIS A 365 -9.41 -2.71 24.61
C HIS A 365 -8.04 -3.33 24.86
N MET A 366 -7.27 -2.78 25.80
CA MET A 366 -5.91 -3.22 26.08
C MET A 366 -5.85 -4.42 27.06
N ASN A 367 -6.98 -5.02 27.41
CA ASN A 367 -7.09 -6.13 28.38
C ASN A 367 -6.43 -5.81 29.75
N ILE A 368 -6.65 -4.60 30.27
CA ILE A 368 -6.14 -4.14 31.58
C ILE A 368 -7.23 -3.44 32.40
N SER A 369 -7.03 -3.32 33.71
CA SER A 369 -8.02 -2.63 34.55
C SER A 369 -8.11 -1.12 34.22
N PRO A 370 -9.29 -0.48 34.32
CA PRO A 370 -9.42 0.98 34.19
C PRO A 370 -8.55 1.76 35.19
N ASN A 371 -8.26 1.19 36.35
CA ASN A 371 -7.34 1.76 37.34
C ASN A 371 -5.88 1.75 36.85
N THR A 372 -5.48 0.69 36.14
CA THR A 372 -4.17 0.61 35.48
C THR A 372 -4.06 1.71 34.41
N VAL A 373 -5.10 1.90 33.60
CA VAL A 373 -5.16 2.98 32.61
C VAL A 373 -5.04 4.34 33.28
N LYS A 374 -5.81 4.58 34.36
CA LYS A 374 -5.73 5.82 35.14
C LYS A 374 -4.30 6.09 35.60
N ARG A 375 -3.60 5.07 36.11
CA ARG A 375 -2.20 5.18 36.52
C ARG A 375 -1.29 5.56 35.35
N TYR A 376 -1.41 4.88 34.20
CA TYR A 376 -0.61 5.22 33.01
C TYR A 376 -0.84 6.66 32.55
N ILE A 377 -2.09 7.11 32.50
CA ILE A 377 -2.42 8.49 32.12
C ILE A 377 -1.85 9.47 33.15
N SER A 378 -2.01 9.21 34.45
CA SER A 378 -1.42 10.08 35.49
C SER A 378 0.11 10.17 35.39
N THR A 379 0.78 9.04 35.14
CA THR A 379 2.23 9.02 34.92
C THR A 379 2.63 9.78 33.66
N ALA A 380 1.87 9.64 32.56
CA ALA A 380 2.12 10.38 31.34
C ALA A 380 1.96 11.90 31.53
N LEU A 381 0.88 12.34 32.21
CA LEU A 381 0.67 13.75 32.54
C LEU A 381 1.82 14.34 33.36
N GLN A 382 2.30 13.59 34.37
CA GLN A 382 3.43 13.99 35.20
C GLN A 382 4.73 14.09 34.38
N LYS A 383 5.04 13.08 33.56
CA LYS A 383 6.25 13.04 32.72
C LYS A 383 6.28 14.16 31.70
N LEU A 384 5.12 14.50 31.14
CA LEU A 384 4.96 15.57 30.14
C LEU A 384 4.75 16.95 30.78
N ASN A 385 4.72 17.04 32.11
CA ASN A 385 4.50 18.28 32.86
C ASN A 385 3.20 19.02 32.44
N ILE A 386 2.11 18.27 32.29
CA ILE A 386 0.78 18.79 31.95
C ILE A 386 -0.27 18.40 33.00
N SER A 387 -1.31 19.21 33.13
CA SER A 387 -2.33 19.03 34.18
C SER A 387 -3.63 18.40 33.69
N HIS A 388 -3.95 18.53 32.40
CA HIS A 388 -5.23 18.08 31.86
C HIS A 388 -5.07 17.00 30.79
N ARG A 389 -5.95 15.99 30.81
CA ARG A 389 -5.99 14.91 29.81
C ARG A 389 -6.06 15.45 28.38
N GLN A 390 -6.81 16.52 28.15
CA GLN A 390 -6.96 17.14 26.82
C GLN A 390 -5.65 17.67 26.25
N ASP A 391 -4.67 18.00 27.10
CA ASP A 391 -3.36 18.50 26.65
C ASP A 391 -2.46 17.40 26.08
N LEU A 392 -2.81 16.11 26.28
CA LEU A 392 -2.07 15.00 25.68
C LEU A 392 -1.98 15.13 24.16
N LYS A 393 -3.03 15.65 23.48
CA LYS A 393 -3.05 15.84 22.02
C LYS A 393 -1.86 16.67 21.50
N LYS A 394 -1.26 17.53 22.33
CA LYS A 394 -0.08 18.33 21.96
C LYS A 394 1.19 17.49 21.78
N TYR A 395 1.30 16.38 22.50
CA TYR A 395 2.51 15.54 22.58
C TYR A 395 2.34 14.18 21.89
N MET A 396 1.12 13.86 21.45
CA MET A 396 0.75 12.62 20.77
C MET A 396 0.85 12.78 19.25
N LEU A 397 0.95 11.66 18.52
CA LEU A 397 0.81 11.65 17.06
C LEU A 397 -0.62 12.05 16.68
N ARG A 398 -0.77 12.69 15.50
CA ARG A 398 -2.08 13.10 15.00
C ARG A 398 -2.95 11.90 14.63
#